data_AF-A0A955PAX3-F1
#
_entry.id   AF-A0A955PAX3-F1
#
_cell.length_a   1.000
_cell.length_b   1.000
_cell.length_c   1.000
_cell.angle_alpha   90.00
_cell.angle_beta   90.00
_cell.angle_gamma   90.00
#
_symmetry.space_group_name_H-M   'P 1'
#
loop_
_entity.id
_entity.type
_entity.pdbx_description
1 polymer ?
#
loop_
_entity_poly.entity_id
_entity_poly.type
_entity_poly.pdbx_seq_one_letter_code
_entity_poly.pdbx_strand_id
1 'polypeptide(L)'
;MHYHRFIYDWLRSDDPRDENKRLIRKVIENWLAKFPCGKGRAWDPFTVAYRSQVWIRILLEPQAEALFPKVHKSLFLHGLYLEQNLETHLGGNHLFKDLSAMLMLSACFEGPTSERW
;
A
#
# COMPACT_ATOMS: atom_id res chain seq x y z
N MET A 1 -6.82 9.84 6.98
CA MET A 1 -5.76 10.50 6.17
C MET A 1 -5.79 9.84 4.80
N HIS A 2 -6.23 10.57 3.76
CA HIS A 2 -6.48 10.02 2.40
C HIS A 2 -5.33 10.28 1.41
N TYR A 3 -4.08 10.35 1.88
CA TYR A 3 -2.94 10.70 1.03
C TYR A 3 -2.74 9.72 -0.13
N HIS A 4 -3.16 8.47 0.03
CA HIS A 4 -3.15 7.47 -1.04
C HIS A 4 -3.95 7.89 -2.27
N ARG A 5 -5.02 8.69 -2.12
CA ARG A 5 -5.80 9.24 -3.25
C ARG A 5 -4.99 10.29 -4.00
N PHE A 6 -4.34 11.20 -3.28
CA PHE A 6 -3.42 12.17 -3.89
C PHE A 6 -2.33 11.48 -4.71
N ILE A 7 -1.70 10.42 -4.17
CA ILE A 7 -0.67 9.69 -4.91
C ILE A 7 -1.26 8.95 -6.10
N TYR A 8 -2.43 8.33 -5.94
CA TYR A 8 -3.13 7.65 -7.03
C TYR A 8 -3.47 8.60 -8.19
N ASP A 9 -3.98 9.79 -7.89
CA ASP A 9 -4.32 10.80 -8.90
C ASP A 9 -3.05 11.29 -9.61
N TRP A 10 -1.96 11.50 -8.88
CA TRP A 10 -0.66 11.83 -9.47
C TRP A 10 -0.16 10.73 -10.40
N LEU A 11 -0.19 9.46 -9.97
CA LEU A 11 0.21 8.30 -10.78
C LEU A 11 -0.61 8.17 -12.08
N ARG A 12 -1.88 8.61 -12.07
CA ARG A 12 -2.74 8.62 -13.27
C ARG A 12 -2.47 9.79 -14.20
N SER A 13 -2.01 10.92 -13.65
CA SER A 13 -1.71 12.12 -14.44
C SER A 13 -0.40 12.03 -15.22
N ASP A 14 0.43 11.03 -14.93
CA ASP A 14 1.78 10.84 -15.51
C ASP A 14 2.64 12.12 -15.42
N ASP A 15 2.41 12.90 -14.37
CA ASP A 15 3.05 14.20 -14.20
C ASP A 15 4.49 14.03 -13.71
N PRO A 16 5.50 14.36 -14.54
CA PRO A 16 6.89 14.02 -14.25
C PRO A 16 7.55 14.99 -13.26
N ARG A 17 6.84 16.02 -12.76
CA ARG A 17 7.42 17.06 -11.90
C ARG A 17 8.11 16.48 -10.66
N ASP A 18 9.38 16.82 -10.50
CA ASP A 18 10.20 16.32 -9.39
C ASP A 18 9.73 16.77 -8.01
N GLU A 19 9.00 17.88 -7.93
CA GLU A 19 8.38 18.36 -6.70
C GLU A 19 7.36 17.36 -6.13
N ASN A 20 6.52 16.80 -7.01
CA ASN A 20 5.53 15.79 -6.62
C ASN A 20 6.24 14.51 -6.15
N LYS A 21 7.30 14.08 -6.84
CA LYS A 21 8.11 12.92 -6.42
C LYS A 21 8.70 13.11 -5.03
N ARG A 22 9.31 14.28 -4.75
CA ARG A 22 9.85 14.61 -3.42
C ARG A 22 8.77 14.65 -2.34
N LEU A 23 7.61 15.23 -2.66
CA LEU A 23 6.48 15.29 -1.75
C LEU A 23 5.95 13.89 -1.41
N ILE A 24 5.77 13.02 -2.40
CA ILE A 24 5.30 11.64 -2.23
C ILE A 24 6.24 10.87 -1.31
N ARG A 25 7.56 10.96 -1.58
CA ARG A 25 8.57 10.34 -0.72
C ARG A 25 8.44 10.79 0.74
N LYS A 26 8.38 12.11 0.97
CA LYS A 26 8.24 12.69 2.31
C LYS A 26 6.97 12.23 3.00
N VAL A 27 5.86 12.13 2.27
CA VAL A 27 4.57 11.65 2.80
C VAL A 27 4.67 10.19 3.24
N ILE A 28 5.26 9.32 2.43
CA ILE A 28 5.44 7.89 2.75
C ILE A 28 6.37 7.72 3.97
N GLU A 29 7.51 8.40 3.98
CA GLU A 29 8.47 8.32 5.10
C GLU A 29 7.83 8.80 6.41
N ASN A 30 7.09 9.91 6.37
CA ASN A 30 6.35 10.44 7.51
C ASN A 30 5.24 9.47 7.97
N TRP A 31 4.57 8.79 7.04
CA TRP A 31 3.57 7.78 7.38
C TRP A 31 4.22 6.59 8.10
N LEU A 32 5.30 6.05 7.54
CA LEU A 32 6.06 4.93 8.12
C LEU A 32 6.57 5.25 9.53
N ALA A 33 6.97 6.49 9.78
CA ALA A 33 7.43 6.93 11.11
C ALA A 33 6.29 7.08 12.13
N LYS A 34 5.07 7.40 11.68
CA LYS A 34 3.94 7.75 12.57
C LYS A 34 2.98 6.62 12.86
N PHE A 35 2.82 5.69 11.93
CA PHE A 35 1.75 4.67 12.00
C PHE A 35 2.36 3.28 12.16
N PRO A 36 2.60 2.82 13.40
CA PRO A 36 3.05 1.45 13.63
C PRO A 36 2.01 0.43 13.15
N CYS A 37 2.48 -0.78 12.83
CA CYS A 37 1.66 -1.82 12.22
C CYS A 37 0.42 -2.19 13.05
N GLY A 38 -0.71 -2.37 12.36
CA GLY A 38 -1.97 -2.89 12.93
C GLY A 38 -2.66 -1.98 13.95
N LYS A 39 -2.29 -0.70 14.06
CA LYS A 39 -2.83 0.19 15.11
C LYS A 39 -3.67 1.33 14.55
N GLY A 40 -4.90 1.42 15.06
CA GLY A 40 -5.80 2.55 14.84
C GLY A 40 -6.35 2.66 13.43
N ARG A 41 -7.04 3.77 13.16
CA ARG A 41 -7.82 3.99 11.93
C ARG A 41 -7.00 4.01 10.63
N ALA A 42 -5.67 4.16 10.71
CA ALA A 42 -4.78 4.08 9.55
C ALA A 42 -4.62 2.66 8.99
N TRP A 43 -5.00 1.66 9.80
CA TRP A 43 -4.95 0.23 9.48
C TRP A 43 -6.32 -0.37 9.22
N ASP A 44 -7.38 0.43 9.09
CA ASP A 44 -8.65 -0.06 8.56
C ASP A 44 -8.44 -0.89 7.26
N PRO A 45 -9.04 -2.10 7.11
CA PRO A 45 -8.69 -3.05 6.05
C PRO A 45 -8.75 -2.47 4.64
N PHE A 46 -9.86 -1.81 4.29
CA PHE A 46 -10.00 -1.10 3.02
C PHE A 46 -8.87 -0.08 2.79
N THR A 47 -8.50 0.66 3.83
CA THR A 47 -7.42 1.65 3.77
C THR A 47 -6.06 0.98 3.56
N VAL A 48 -5.82 -0.18 4.16
CA VAL A 48 -4.61 -0.99 3.97
C VAL A 48 -4.56 -1.53 2.54
N ALA A 49 -5.64 -2.15 2.06
CA ALA A 49 -5.75 -2.69 0.71
C ALA A 49 -5.46 -1.61 -0.35
N TYR A 50 -6.13 -0.46 -0.25
CA TYR A 50 -5.93 0.63 -1.20
C TYR A 50 -4.50 1.21 -1.14
N ARG A 51 -3.94 1.36 0.07
CA ARG A 51 -2.56 1.82 0.24
C ARG A 51 -1.55 0.84 -0.36
N SER A 52 -1.75 -0.47 -0.19
CA SER A 52 -0.86 -1.50 -0.75
C SER A 52 -0.77 -1.38 -2.27
N GLN A 53 -1.90 -1.28 -2.96
CA GLN A 53 -1.91 -1.16 -4.43
C GLN A 53 -1.18 0.11 -4.90
N VAL A 54 -1.43 1.24 -4.24
CA VAL A 54 -0.75 2.51 -4.54
C VAL A 54 0.75 2.40 -4.29
N TRP A 55 1.18 1.80 -3.20
CA TRP A 55 2.59 1.66 -2.85
C TRP A 55 3.34 0.70 -3.76
N ILE A 56 2.72 -0.41 -4.16
CA ILE A 56 3.27 -1.31 -5.19
C ILE A 56 3.51 -0.53 -6.48
N ARG A 57 2.54 0.28 -6.93
CA ARG A 57 2.70 1.10 -8.12
C ARG A 57 3.83 2.12 -7.98
N ILE A 58 4.00 2.74 -6.81
CA ILE A 58 5.12 3.65 -6.54
C ILE A 58 6.47 2.94 -6.65
N LEU A 59 6.59 1.69 -6.18
CA LEU A 59 7.85 0.95 -6.28
C LEU A 59 8.28 0.62 -7.72
N LEU A 60 7.36 0.74 -8.69
CA LEU A 60 7.66 0.59 -10.12
C LEU A 60 8.16 1.88 -10.77
N GLU A 61 8.16 3.01 -10.05
CA GLU A 61 8.67 4.27 -10.55
C GLU A 61 10.20 4.34 -10.47
N PRO A 62 10.91 4.89 -11.49
CA PRO A 62 12.38 4.90 -11.54
C PRO A 62 13.08 5.46 -10.30
N GLN A 63 12.47 6.43 -9.64
CA GLN A 63 12.99 7.13 -8.46
C GLN A 63 12.68 6.45 -7.11
N ALA A 64 12.04 5.28 -7.11
CA ALA A 64 11.57 4.64 -5.87
C ALA A 64 12.65 3.83 -5.12
N GLU A 65 13.86 3.72 -5.67
CA GLU A 65 14.95 2.91 -5.11
C GLU A 65 15.20 3.17 -3.63
N ALA A 66 15.23 4.44 -3.23
CA ALA A 66 15.49 4.81 -1.84
C ALA A 66 14.32 4.53 -0.87
N LEU A 67 13.10 4.33 -1.40
CA LEU A 67 11.93 3.91 -0.62
C LEU A 67 11.84 2.39 -0.51
N PHE A 68 12.42 1.67 -1.47
CA PHE A 68 12.21 0.24 -1.67
C PHE A 68 12.35 -0.58 -0.37
N PRO A 69 13.46 -0.52 0.41
CA PRO A 69 13.61 -1.41 1.56
C PRO A 69 12.52 -1.22 2.63
N LYS A 70 12.12 0.02 2.90
CA LYS A 70 11.14 0.34 3.95
C LYS A 70 9.71 0.05 3.50
N VAL A 71 9.38 0.42 2.25
CA VAL A 71 8.05 0.21 1.67
C VAL A 71 7.83 -1.28 1.41
N HIS A 72 8.82 -1.99 0.87
CA HIS A 72 8.76 -3.45 0.65
C HIS A 72 8.51 -4.19 1.96
N LYS A 73 9.24 -3.86 3.04
CA LYS A 73 8.97 -4.44 4.37
C LYS A 73 7.55 -4.13 4.87
N SER A 74 7.08 -2.90 4.67
CA SER A 74 5.73 -2.51 5.10
C SER A 74 4.62 -3.16 4.28
N LEU A 75 4.84 -3.42 2.98
CA LEU A 75 3.91 -4.15 2.13
C LEU A 75 3.72 -5.58 2.61
N PHE A 76 4.79 -6.25 3.07
CA PHE A 76 4.67 -7.57 3.69
C PHE A 76 3.79 -7.53 4.95
N LEU A 77 3.96 -6.50 5.79
CA LEU A 77 3.10 -6.29 6.96
C LEU A 77 1.65 -5.98 6.59
N HIS A 78 1.41 -5.31 5.46
CA HIS A 78 0.05 -5.12 4.94
C HIS A 78 -0.59 -6.46 4.57
N GLY A 79 0.14 -7.36 3.91
CA GLY A 79 -0.36 -8.70 3.56
C GLY A 79 -0.74 -9.51 4.79
N LEU A 80 0.15 -9.57 5.78
CA LEU A 80 -0.12 -10.24 7.06
C LEU A 80 -1.35 -9.67 7.78
N TYR A 81 -1.52 -8.35 7.70
CA TYR A 81 -2.67 -7.70 8.30
C TYR A 81 -3.97 -8.02 7.56
N LEU A 82 -3.98 -7.94 6.23
CA LEU A 82 -5.16 -8.22 5.41
C LEU A 82 -5.62 -9.67 5.54
N GLU A 83 -4.69 -10.62 5.59
CA GLU A 83 -4.97 -12.05 5.81
C GLU A 83 -5.83 -12.29 7.06
N GLN A 84 -5.66 -11.46 8.10
CA GLN A 84 -6.37 -11.58 9.38
C GLN A 84 -7.60 -10.67 9.50
N ASN A 85 -7.78 -9.70 8.59
CA ASN A 85 -8.73 -8.59 8.77
C ASN A 85 -9.57 -8.30 7.51
N LEU A 86 -9.82 -9.30 6.66
CA LEU A 86 -10.67 -9.14 5.46
C LEU A 86 -12.03 -8.53 5.79
N GLU A 87 -12.44 -7.52 5.01
CA GLU A 87 -13.67 -6.79 5.24
C GLU A 87 -14.89 -7.48 4.60
N THR A 88 -15.48 -8.41 5.34
CA THR A 88 -16.61 -9.26 4.87
C THR A 88 -18.00 -8.66 5.08
N HIS A 89 -18.11 -7.53 5.79
CA HIS A 89 -19.39 -7.04 6.32
C HIS A 89 -20.11 -5.99 5.44
N LEU A 90 -19.42 -5.30 4.52
CA LEU A 90 -20.00 -4.23 3.70
C LEU A 90 -20.15 -4.62 2.22
N GLY A 91 -21.31 -5.19 1.87
CA GLY A 91 -21.80 -5.30 0.48
C GLY A 91 -20.86 -5.97 -0.53
N GLY A 92 -19.88 -6.75 -0.08
CA GLY A 92 -18.89 -7.48 -0.91
C GLY A 92 -17.84 -6.61 -1.62
N ASN A 93 -18.09 -5.32 -1.83
CA ASN A 93 -17.21 -4.43 -2.58
C ASN A 93 -15.85 -4.20 -1.89
N HIS A 94 -15.81 -4.23 -0.55
CA HIS A 94 -14.55 -4.07 0.19
C HIS A 94 -13.75 -5.37 0.18
N LEU A 95 -14.42 -6.52 0.38
CA LEU A 95 -13.80 -7.83 0.25
C LEU A 95 -13.08 -8.01 -1.10
N PHE A 96 -13.72 -7.62 -2.21
CA PHE A 96 -13.08 -7.72 -3.53
C PHE A 96 -11.79 -6.88 -3.62
N LYS A 97 -11.78 -5.69 -3.00
CA LYS A 97 -10.60 -4.82 -2.97
C LYS A 97 -9.49 -5.39 -2.09
N ASP A 98 -9.84 -5.99 -0.96
CA ASP A 98 -8.88 -6.64 -0.08
C ASP A 98 -8.22 -7.83 -0.79
N LEU A 99 -9.02 -8.70 -1.43
CA LEU A 99 -8.51 -9.84 -2.20
C LEU A 99 -7.65 -9.40 -3.39
N SER A 100 -8.07 -8.36 -4.11
CA SER A 100 -7.25 -7.79 -5.19
C SER A 100 -5.91 -7.23 -4.67
N ALA A 101 -5.90 -6.62 -3.49
CA ALA A 101 -4.66 -6.16 -2.89
C ALA A 101 -3.78 -7.33 -2.45
N MET A 102 -4.35 -8.40 -1.88
CA MET A 102 -3.63 -9.61 -1.50
C MET A 102 -2.98 -10.30 -2.71
N LEU A 103 -3.70 -10.43 -3.83
CA LEU A 103 -3.13 -10.98 -5.07
C LEU A 103 -1.96 -10.13 -5.60
N MET A 104 -2.03 -8.80 -5.52
CA MET A 104 -0.90 -7.95 -5.91
C MET A 104 0.28 -8.08 -4.94
N LEU A 105 0.00 -8.25 -3.65
CA LEU A 105 1.02 -8.48 -2.64
C LEU A 105 1.69 -9.84 -2.83
N SER A 106 0.97 -10.90 -3.17
CA SER A 106 1.58 -12.21 -3.42
C SER A 106 2.56 -12.18 -4.59
N ALA A 107 2.28 -11.39 -5.63
CA ALA A 107 3.22 -11.16 -6.72
C ALA A 107 4.50 -10.39 -6.31
N CYS A 108 4.51 -9.71 -5.15
CA CYS A 108 5.68 -8.96 -4.67
C CYS A 108 6.64 -9.78 -3.81
N PHE A 109 6.26 -10.97 -3.33
CA PHE A 109 7.03 -11.75 -2.37
C PHE A 109 7.03 -13.23 -2.70
N GLU A 110 8.09 -13.93 -2.30
CA GLU A 110 8.21 -15.38 -2.45
C GLU A 110 8.05 -16.10 -1.11
N GLY A 111 7.47 -17.30 -1.18
CA GLY A 111 7.40 -18.25 -0.07
C GLY A 111 5.98 -18.50 0.47
N PRO A 112 5.85 -19.38 1.48
CA PRO A 112 4.56 -19.92 1.90
C PRO A 112 3.55 -18.89 2.41
N THR A 113 4.03 -17.71 2.82
CA THR A 113 3.15 -16.64 3.29
C THR A 113 2.49 -15.91 2.12
N SER A 114 3.25 -15.56 1.07
CA SER A 114 2.68 -14.93 -0.11
C SER A 114 1.88 -15.92 -0.95
N GLU A 115 2.21 -17.21 -0.97
CA GLU A 115 1.42 -18.24 -1.66
C GLU A 115 -0.01 -18.40 -1.11
N ARG A 116 -0.26 -18.00 0.15
CA ARG A 116 -1.61 -18.01 0.74
C ARG A 116 -2.42 -16.75 0.40
N TRP A 117 -1.77 -15.69 -0.08
CA TRP A 117 -2.39 -14.39 -0.36
C TRP A 117 -2.90 -14.31 -1.81
#